data_AF-A0A7S3MVJ4-F1
#
_entry.id   AF-A0A7S3MVJ4-F1
#
_cell.length_a   1.000
_cell.length_b   1.000
_cell.length_c   1.000
_cell.angle_alpha   90.00
_cell.angle_beta   90.00
_cell.angle_gamma   90.00
#
_symmetry.space_group_name_H-M   'P 1'
#
loop_
_entity.id
_entity.type
_entity.pdbx_description
1 polymer ?
#
loop_
_entity_poly.entity_id
_entity_poly.type
_entity_poly.pdbx_seq_one_letter_code
_entity_poly.pdbx_strand_id
1 'polypeptide(L)'
;MAGENIVDDTCWIVKSHHPHPKFPHTAEFDANKIVVCVRNPFDTIYSYAHFANTAYTSQSAQIDNDIFKEDPKFTKDYIDIVTMNLYHFFVHIHSCYEDKKVPIYFIKFEELRSNPKPVLT
;
A
#
# COMPACT_ATOMS: atom_id res chain seq x y z
N MET A 1 -22.51 0.08 -6.36
CA MET A 1 -21.10 0.43 -6.69
C MET A 1 -20.98 0.49 -8.20
N ALA A 2 -21.12 1.67 -8.80
CA ALA A 2 -20.84 1.87 -10.22
C ALA A 2 -19.50 2.62 -10.31
N GLY A 3 -18.53 2.08 -11.06
CA GLY A 3 -17.21 2.72 -11.27
C GLY A 3 -16.06 2.17 -10.42
N GLU A 4 -16.31 1.42 -9.35
CA GLU A 4 -15.24 0.77 -8.57
C GLU A 4 -14.69 -0.45 -9.32
N ASN A 5 -13.36 -0.59 -9.39
CA ASN A 5 -12.65 -1.61 -10.18
C ASN A 5 -12.90 -1.57 -11.70
N ILE A 6 -13.41 -0.45 -12.22
CA ILE A 6 -13.51 -0.21 -13.66
C ILE A 6 -12.32 0.66 -14.08
N VAL A 7 -11.48 0.14 -14.94
CA VAL A 7 -10.36 0.87 -15.54
C VAL A 7 -10.30 0.55 -17.02
N ASP A 8 -10.07 1.57 -17.84
CA ASP A 8 -9.92 1.47 -19.29
C ASP A 8 -8.97 2.58 -19.79
N ASP A 9 -8.79 2.65 -21.11
CA ASP A 9 -7.89 3.60 -21.77
C ASP A 9 -8.34 5.07 -21.64
N THR A 10 -9.51 5.34 -21.06
CA THR A 10 -9.96 6.72 -20.77
C THR A 10 -9.40 7.25 -19.45
N CYS A 11 -8.85 6.38 -18.60
CA CYS A 11 -8.33 6.75 -17.29
C CYS A 11 -6.88 7.24 -17.37
N TRP A 12 -6.63 8.50 -17.02
CA TRP A 12 -5.29 9.11 -17.10
C TRP A 12 -4.38 8.73 -15.92
N ILE A 13 -4.97 8.42 -14.76
CA ILE A 13 -4.24 8.13 -13.52
C ILE A 13 -4.96 6.99 -12.79
N VAL A 14 -4.24 5.88 -12.61
CA VAL A 14 -4.73 4.71 -11.86
C VAL A 14 -4.00 4.62 -10.53
N LYS A 15 -4.75 4.60 -9.42
CA LYS A 15 -4.22 4.29 -8.08
C LYS A 15 -4.34 2.79 -7.83
N SER A 16 -3.23 2.13 -7.50
CA SER A 16 -3.21 0.70 -7.20
C SER A 16 -2.37 0.38 -5.97
N HIS A 17 -2.68 -0.75 -5.34
CA HIS A 17 -1.86 -1.39 -4.30
C HIS A 17 -1.14 -2.65 -4.84
N HIS A 18 -1.04 -2.82 -6.16
CA HIS A 18 -0.29 -3.91 -6.80
C HIS A 18 1.14 -4.01 -6.23
N PRO A 19 1.65 -5.21 -5.89
CA PRO A 19 1.14 -6.55 -6.22
C PRO A 19 0.29 -7.18 -5.10
N HIS A 20 -0.56 -6.41 -4.40
CA HIS A 20 -1.56 -7.01 -3.51
C HIS A 20 -2.35 -8.12 -4.25
N PRO A 21 -2.68 -9.26 -3.59
CA PRO A 21 -3.36 -10.37 -4.23
C PRO A 21 -4.56 -9.91 -5.06
N LYS A 22 -4.61 -10.35 -6.32
CA LYS A 22 -5.70 -10.01 -7.24
C LYS A 22 -7.01 -10.48 -6.60
N PHE A 23 -7.89 -9.55 -6.25
CA PHE A 23 -9.27 -9.88 -5.94
C PHE A 23 -9.98 -10.33 -7.23
N PRO A 24 -11.05 -11.14 -7.13
CA PRO A 24 -11.91 -11.41 -8.27
C PRO A 24 -12.30 -10.08 -8.95
N HIS A 25 -12.16 -10.00 -10.27
CA HIS A 25 -12.44 -8.80 -11.07
C HIS A 25 -11.42 -7.64 -10.95
N THR A 26 -10.18 -7.90 -10.53
CA THR A 26 -9.11 -6.90 -10.67
C THR A 26 -8.86 -6.63 -12.15
N ALA A 27 -9.08 -5.40 -12.61
CA ALA A 27 -8.83 -4.99 -13.99
C ALA A 27 -7.32 -4.99 -14.29
N GLU A 28 -6.97 -5.46 -15.48
CA GLU A 28 -5.62 -5.32 -16.02
C GLU A 28 -5.54 -4.04 -16.84
N PHE A 29 -4.42 -3.33 -16.75
CA PHE A 29 -4.19 -2.07 -17.44
C PHE A 29 -2.71 -1.90 -17.75
N ASP A 30 -2.43 -1.19 -18.83
CA ASP A 30 -1.09 -0.77 -19.16
C ASP A 30 -0.76 0.56 -18.48
N ALA A 31 0.50 0.74 -18.12
CA ALA A 31 1.01 1.99 -17.57
C ALA A 31 2.22 2.45 -18.35
N ASN A 32 2.25 3.73 -18.74
CA ASN A 32 3.43 4.31 -19.40
C ASN A 32 4.49 4.78 -18.40
N LYS A 33 4.09 5.07 -17.16
CA LYS A 33 4.94 5.51 -16.06
C LYS A 33 4.33 5.04 -14.74
N ILE A 34 5.17 4.72 -13.76
CA ILE A 34 4.74 4.29 -12.43
C ILE A 34 5.34 5.24 -11.39
N VAL A 35 4.51 5.70 -10.46
CA VAL A 35 4.96 6.42 -9.26
C VAL A 35 4.70 5.53 -8.06
N VAL A 36 5.76 5.16 -7.35
CA VAL A 36 5.69 4.31 -6.15
C VAL A 36 6.00 5.14 -4.92
N CYS A 37 5.02 5.32 -4.04
CA CYS A 37 5.24 5.90 -2.73
C CYS A 37 5.67 4.80 -1.75
N VAL A 38 6.88 4.92 -1.22
CA VAL A 38 7.43 4.04 -0.18
C VAL A 38 7.44 4.75 1.16
N ARG A 39 7.25 4.01 2.24
CA ARG A 39 7.26 4.50 3.61
C ARG A 39 8.07 3.56 4.48
N ASN A 40 8.61 4.05 5.59
CA ASN A 40 9.21 3.20 6.62
C ASN A 40 8.28 1.99 6.93
N PRO A 41 8.79 0.75 6.90
CA PRO A 41 7.96 -0.44 7.07
C PRO A 41 7.32 -0.51 8.46
N PHE A 42 7.98 -0.04 9.51
CA PHE A 42 7.41 -0.04 10.86
C PHE A 42 6.17 0.86 10.92
N ASP A 43 6.31 2.09 10.43
CA ASP A 43 5.20 3.03 10.29
C ASP A 43 4.04 2.46 9.47
N THR A 44 4.35 1.72 8.41
CA THR A 44 3.36 1.10 7.52
C THR A 44 2.60 -0.02 8.24
N ILE A 45 3.30 -0.85 9.04
CA ILE A 45 2.69 -1.91 9.85
C ILE A 45 1.68 -1.32 10.84
N TYR A 46 2.04 -0.27 11.58
CA TYR A 46 1.09 0.39 12.49
C TYR A 46 -0.08 1.03 11.72
N SER A 47 0.23 1.74 10.64
CA SER A 47 -0.80 2.41 9.81
C SER A 47 -1.82 1.43 9.24
N TYR A 48 -1.38 0.26 8.77
CA TYR A 48 -2.26 -0.76 8.21
C TYR A 48 -3.12 -1.41 9.29
N ALA A 49 -2.61 -1.57 10.51
CA ALA A 49 -3.37 -2.15 11.61
C ALA A 49 -4.53 -1.23 12.00
N HIS A 50 -4.27 0.08 12.13
CA HIS A 50 -5.33 1.05 12.40
C HIS A 50 -6.32 1.17 11.23
N PHE A 51 -5.83 1.14 9.98
CA PHE A 51 -6.71 1.10 8.81
C PHE A 51 -7.63 -0.12 8.85
N ALA A 52 -7.08 -1.32 9.08
CA ALA A 52 -7.88 -2.54 9.09
C ALA A 52 -8.96 -2.52 10.19
N ASN A 53 -8.59 -2.04 11.38
CA ASN A 53 -9.51 -1.95 12.52
C ASN A 53 -10.61 -0.88 12.36
N THR A 54 -10.41 0.12 11.49
CA THR A 54 -11.41 1.17 11.23
C THR A 54 -12.19 0.95 9.94
N ALA A 55 -11.60 0.24 8.96
CA ALA A 55 -12.19 -0.01 7.65
C ALA A 55 -13.00 -1.31 7.57
N TYR A 56 -12.61 -2.37 8.32
CA TYR A 56 -13.25 -3.70 8.23
C TYR A 56 -14.03 -4.09 9.48
N THR A 57 -13.57 -3.66 10.65
CA THR A 57 -14.28 -3.86 11.92
C THR A 57 -14.95 -2.55 12.32
N SER A 58 -16.12 -2.65 12.93
CA SER A 58 -17.00 -1.54 13.31
C SER A 58 -16.24 -0.26 13.66
N GLN A 59 -16.67 0.88 13.09
CA GLN A 59 -16.18 2.24 13.41
C GLN A 59 -16.33 2.64 14.89
N SER A 60 -16.63 1.67 15.77
CA SER A 60 -16.76 1.77 17.21
C SER A 60 -15.46 1.48 17.97
N ALA A 61 -14.38 1.07 17.30
CA ALA A 61 -13.08 0.92 17.93
C ALA A 61 -12.66 2.26 18.56
N GLN A 62 -12.44 2.26 19.87
CA GLN A 62 -12.10 3.46 20.62
C GLN A 62 -10.59 3.77 20.44
N ILE A 63 -10.25 5.06 20.53
CA ILE A 63 -8.89 5.58 20.29
C ILE A 63 -7.86 5.01 21.30
N ASP A 64 -8.32 4.56 22.46
CA ASP A 64 -7.53 4.06 23.58
C ASP A 64 -7.17 2.57 23.52
N ASN A 65 -7.73 1.81 22.58
CA ASN A 65 -7.39 0.39 22.42
C ASN A 65 -6.00 0.23 21.80
N ASP A 66 -5.10 -0.46 22.50
CA ASP A 66 -3.78 -0.83 22.00
C ASP A 66 -3.80 -2.29 21.58
N ILE A 67 -4.21 -2.48 20.32
CA ILE A 67 -4.33 -3.81 19.68
C ILE A 67 -3.05 -4.64 19.78
N PHE A 68 -1.89 -4.00 19.93
CA PHE A 68 -0.61 -4.69 19.99
C PHE A 68 -0.30 -5.25 21.39
N LYS A 69 -0.93 -4.69 22.43
CA LYS A 69 -0.80 -5.14 23.83
C LYS A 69 -1.92 -6.07 24.27
N GLU A 70 -3.11 -5.89 23.71
CA GLU A 70 -4.32 -6.61 24.12
C GLU A 70 -4.29 -8.10 23.75
N ASP A 71 -3.70 -8.45 22.60
CA ASP A 71 -3.55 -9.84 22.16
C ASP A 71 -2.16 -10.09 21.56
N PRO A 72 -1.20 -10.62 22.35
CA PRO A 72 0.15 -10.92 21.88
C PRO A 72 0.20 -11.94 20.74
N LYS A 73 -0.78 -12.86 20.66
CA LYS A 73 -0.84 -13.85 19.60
C LYS A 73 -1.27 -13.19 18.29
N PHE A 74 -2.34 -12.39 18.34
CA PHE A 74 -2.78 -11.58 17.20
C PHE A 74 -1.64 -10.69 16.70
N THR A 75 -0.95 -9.98 17.61
CA THR A 75 0.19 -9.13 17.28
C THR A 75 1.26 -9.89 16.49
N LYS A 76 1.64 -11.07 16.98
CA LYS A 76 2.64 -11.90 16.32
C LYS A 76 2.17 -12.33 14.93
N ASP A 77 0.97 -12.91 14.83
CA ASP A 77 0.43 -13.41 13.56
C ASP A 77 0.27 -12.27 12.54
N TYR A 78 -0.17 -11.11 12.98
CA TYR A 78 -0.28 -9.89 12.18
C TYR A 78 1.08 -9.41 11.66
N ILE A 79 2.08 -9.30 12.53
CA ILE A 79 3.43 -8.87 12.14
C ILE A 79 4.02 -9.85 11.12
N ASP A 80 3.86 -11.16 11.34
CA ASP A 80 4.37 -12.19 10.43
C ASP A 80 3.75 -12.04 9.03
N ILE A 81 2.42 -11.88 8.94
CA ILE A 81 1.70 -11.71 7.67
C ILE A 81 2.09 -10.40 6.96
N VAL A 82 2.09 -9.27 7.68
CA VAL A 82 2.37 -7.97 7.06
C VAL A 82 3.83 -7.88 6.62
N THR A 83 4.76 -8.44 7.40
CA THR A 83 6.18 -8.50 7.01
C THR A 83 6.38 -9.30 5.73
N MET A 84 5.70 -10.46 5.61
CA MET A 84 5.72 -11.27 4.38
C MET A 84 5.19 -10.47 3.17
N ASN A 85 4.07 -9.76 3.34
CA ASN A 85 3.48 -8.96 2.27
C ASN A 85 4.37 -7.77 1.86
N LEU A 86 4.99 -7.09 2.83
CA LEU A 86 5.95 -6.02 2.57
C LEU A 86 7.18 -6.54 1.81
N TYR A 87 7.69 -7.71 2.20
CA TYR A 87 8.78 -8.37 1.49
C TYR A 87 8.41 -8.70 0.05
N HIS A 88 7.24 -9.32 -0.18
CA HIS A 88 6.77 -9.64 -1.53
C HIS A 88 6.56 -8.38 -2.39
N PHE A 89 5.98 -7.32 -1.83
CA PHE A 89 5.86 -6.02 -2.51
C PHE A 89 7.24 -5.51 -2.94
N PHE A 90 8.21 -5.52 -2.01
CA PHE A 90 9.54 -4.99 -2.27
C PHE A 90 10.27 -5.78 -3.35
N VAL A 91 10.29 -7.11 -3.25
CA VAL A 91 10.92 -8.00 -4.25
C VAL A 91 10.30 -7.79 -5.63
N HIS A 92 8.96 -7.73 -5.70
CA HIS A 92 8.27 -7.55 -6.97
C HIS A 92 8.56 -6.19 -7.60
N ILE A 93 8.38 -5.09 -6.86
CA ILE A 93 8.63 -3.74 -7.39
C ILE A 93 10.11 -3.55 -7.76
N HIS A 94 11.04 -4.14 -7.00
CA HIS A 94 12.45 -4.13 -7.36
C HIS A 94 12.69 -4.85 -8.69
N SER A 95 12.09 -6.03 -8.89
CA SER A 95 12.20 -6.75 -10.17
C SER A 95 11.65 -5.95 -11.34
N CYS A 96 10.50 -5.28 -11.17
CA CYS A 96 9.94 -4.39 -12.20
C CYS A 96 10.87 -3.21 -12.51
N TYR A 97 11.54 -2.67 -11.50
CA TYR A 97 12.51 -1.59 -11.68
C TYR A 97 13.75 -2.06 -12.45
N GLU A 98 14.27 -3.25 -12.14
CA GLU A 98 15.41 -3.86 -12.83
C GLU A 98 15.10 -4.22 -14.28
N ASP A 99 13.88 -4.69 -14.57
CA ASP A 99 13.40 -5.02 -15.91
C ASP A 99 13.36 -3.80 -16.85
N LYS A 100 13.29 -2.58 -16.30
CA LYS A 100 13.30 -1.28 -17.03
C LYS A 100 12.28 -1.15 -18.17
N LYS A 101 11.25 -1.99 -18.21
CA LYS A 101 10.19 -1.94 -19.24
C LYS A 101 9.32 -0.70 -19.14
N VAL A 102 9.02 -0.28 -17.91
CA VAL A 102 8.23 0.93 -17.61
C VAL A 102 9.02 1.78 -16.63
N PRO A 103 9.20 3.09 -16.88
CA PRO A 103 9.87 3.98 -15.93
C PRO A 103 9.15 4.02 -14.58
N ILE A 104 9.90 3.80 -13.50
CA ILE A 104 9.40 3.86 -12.12
C ILE A 104 10.08 5.01 -11.37
N TYR A 105 9.26 5.87 -10.75
CA TYR A 105 9.71 6.95 -9.88
C TYR A 105 9.35 6.63 -8.43
N PHE A 106 10.34 6.58 -7.55
CA PHE A 106 10.14 6.34 -6.13
C PHE A 106 10.05 7.63 -5.34
N ILE A 107 9.02 7.75 -4.51
CA ILE A 107 8.83 8.85 -3.57
C ILE A 107 8.87 8.28 -2.16
N LYS A 108 9.68 8.85 -1.28
CA LYS A 108 9.59 8.54 0.15
C LYS A 108 8.50 9.38 0.80
N PHE A 109 7.58 8.73 1.50
CA PHE A 109 6.50 9.38 2.23
C PHE A 109 7.03 10.41 3.23
N GLU A 110 8.16 10.13 3.87
CA GLU A 110 8.77 11.00 4.86
C GLU A 110 9.28 12.31 4.24
N GLU A 111 9.84 12.24 3.03
CA GLU A 111 10.30 13.41 2.26
C GLU A 111 9.10 14.22 1.78
N LEU A 112 8.09 13.54 1.23
CA LEU A 112 6.85 14.18 0.80
C LEU A 112 6.13 14.91 1.95
N ARG A 113 6.12 14.33 3.15
CA ARG A 113 5.49 14.92 4.34
C ARG A 113 6.28 16.10 4.90
N SER A 114 7.61 16.02 4.92
CA SER A 114 8.47 17.00 5.57
C SER A 114 8.78 18.21 4.68
N ASN A 115 9.03 17.99 3.39
CA ASN A 115 9.28 19.04 2.42
C ASN A 115 8.80 18.60 1.02
N PRO A 116 7.51 18.83 0.69
CA PRO A 116 6.91 18.29 -0.53
C PRO A 116 7.43 18.91 -1.82
N LYS A 117 7.84 20.20 -1.79
CA LYS A 117 8.15 20.94 -3.03
C LYS A 117 9.25 20.27 -3.87
N PRO A 118 10.42 19.89 -3.33
CA PRO A 118 11.47 19.24 -4.10
C PRO A 118 11.12 17.84 -4.63
N VAL A 119 10.12 17.19 -4.05
CA VAL A 119 9.68 15.83 -4.44
C VAL A 119 8.65 15.90 -5.58
N LEU A 120 7.94 17.02 -5.69
CA LEU A 120 6.84 17.22 -6.65
C LEU A 120 7.25 18.02 -7.91
N THR A 121 8.50 18.47 -7.98
CA THR A 121 9.06 19.29 -9.07
C THR A 121 10.18 18.57 -9.79
#